data_AF-A0A085LWE2-F1
#
_entry.id   AF-A0A085LWE2-F1
#
_cell.length_a   1.000
_cell.length_b   1.000
_cell.length_c   1.000
_cell.angle_alpha   90.00
_cell.angle_beta   90.00
_cell.angle_gamma   90.00
#
_symmetry.space_group_name_H-M   'P 1'
#
loop_
_entity.id
_entity.type
_entity.pdbx_description
1 polymer ?
#
loop_
_entity_poly.entity_id
_entity_poly.type
_entity_poly.pdbx_seq_one_letter_code
_entity_poly.pdbx_strand_id
1 'polypeptide(L)'
;MDFLEPAYEINKFENMLRRAWKRERSRQRHPSAVRMNRKFARTAEQSQQRYGTEMNYLGQTARNSGAGKAPRKQLATRAAGKLVPAIGPLKRAYRYRPGTVALREIRPYQKSTELFIQRQPFQQLLQEMAQDFKNDRYLQMSAVLALQEAAEAYMVCLFEGTNLCAIHARRVTIMAKDVQLVRRIRGERA
;
A
#
# COMPACT_ATOMS: atom_id res chain seq x y z
N MET A 1 -19.21 40.18 -23.97
CA MET A 1 -19.93 40.26 -22.69
C MET A 1 -20.10 38.86 -22.15
N ASP A 2 -18.96 38.31 -21.71
CA ASP A 2 -18.70 37.49 -20.53
C ASP A 2 -19.80 36.55 -20.02
N PHE A 3 -19.63 35.25 -20.26
CA PHE A 3 -20.13 34.19 -19.39
C PHE A 3 -18.98 33.25 -19.05
N LEU A 4 -18.21 33.65 -18.03
CA LEU A 4 -17.17 32.87 -17.39
C LEU A 4 -17.74 32.18 -16.14
N GLU A 5 -17.42 30.88 -16.05
CA GLU A 5 -17.29 30.02 -14.85
C GLU A 5 -18.52 29.37 -14.16
N PRO A 6 -18.59 28.03 -14.18
CA PRO A 6 -19.18 27.20 -13.13
C PRO A 6 -18.10 26.46 -12.30
N ALA A 7 -16.97 27.11 -11.99
CA ALA A 7 -15.84 26.49 -11.28
C ALA A 7 -15.92 26.62 -9.72
N TYR A 8 -16.92 27.35 -9.21
CA TYR A 8 -17.04 27.69 -7.78
C TYR A 8 -17.71 26.61 -6.92
N GLU A 9 -18.63 25.81 -7.46
CA GLU A 9 -19.40 24.83 -6.65
C GLU A 9 -18.69 23.49 -6.44
N ILE A 10 -17.85 23.06 -7.40
CA ILE A 10 -17.10 21.79 -7.29
C ILE A 10 -16.03 21.87 -6.17
N ASN A 11 -15.38 23.03 -6.04
CA ASN A 11 -14.38 23.29 -5.00
C ASN A 11 -14.97 23.30 -3.59
N LYS A 12 -16.26 23.64 -3.43
CA LYS A 12 -16.92 23.69 -2.12
C LYS A 12 -17.19 22.29 -1.58
N PHE A 13 -17.63 21.37 -2.44
CA PHE A 13 -17.94 19.99 -2.06
C PHE A 13 -16.66 19.18 -1.75
N GLU A 14 -15.61 19.33 -2.55
CA GLU A 14 -14.33 18.69 -2.25
C GLU A 14 -13.71 19.20 -0.95
N ASN A 15 -13.76 20.51 -0.71
CA ASN A 15 -13.26 21.09 0.54
C ASN A 15 -14.11 20.65 1.75
N MET A 16 -15.41 20.45 1.56
CA MET A 16 -16.29 19.89 2.59
C MET A 16 -15.91 18.44 2.94
N LEU A 17 -15.63 17.60 1.94
CA LEU A 17 -15.21 16.21 2.15
C LEU A 17 -13.81 16.11 2.78
N ARG A 18 -12.85 16.96 2.35
CA ARG A 18 -11.52 17.05 3.00
C ARG A 18 -11.63 17.47 4.47
N ARG A 19 -12.53 18.42 4.79
CA ARG A 19 -12.80 18.87 6.17
C ARG A 19 -13.53 17.82 7.01
N ALA A 20 -14.51 17.13 6.44
CA ALA A 20 -15.22 16.04 7.11
C ALA A 20 -14.28 14.88 7.45
N TRP A 21 -13.38 14.52 6.52
CA TRP A 21 -12.39 13.47 6.74
C TRP A 21 -11.33 13.84 7.79
N LYS A 22 -10.89 15.11 7.84
CA LYS A 22 -10.00 15.61 8.91
C LYS A 22 -10.67 15.56 10.30
N ARG A 23 -11.99 15.81 10.38
CA ARG A 23 -12.81 15.69 11.60
C ARG A 23 -13.02 14.23 12.03
N GLU A 24 -13.20 13.32 11.09
CA GLU A 24 -13.37 11.89 11.39
C GLU A 24 -12.06 11.25 11.88
N ARG A 25 -10.92 11.65 11.29
CA ARG A 25 -9.58 11.20 11.72
C ARG A 25 -9.21 11.67 13.14
N SER A 26 -9.73 12.81 13.60
CA SER A 26 -9.52 13.31 14.97
C SER A 26 -10.42 12.59 15.98
N ARG A 27 -11.62 12.14 15.57
CA ARG A 27 -12.51 11.31 16.39
C ARG A 27 -12.01 9.88 16.60
N GLN A 28 -11.30 9.30 15.65
CA GLN A 28 -10.73 7.94 15.77
C GLN A 28 -9.39 7.86 16.53
N ARG A 29 -8.85 8.99 17.03
CA ARG A 29 -7.74 8.96 17.98
C ARG A 29 -8.27 8.62 19.38
N HIS A 30 -8.36 7.33 19.68
CA HIS A 30 -8.52 6.87 21.06
C HIS A 30 -7.40 7.42 21.95
N PRO A 31 -7.69 7.87 23.19
CA PRO A 31 -6.70 8.36 24.14
C PRO A 31 -5.95 7.19 24.79
N SER A 32 -5.13 6.48 24.02
CA SER A 32 -4.24 5.43 24.54
C SER A 32 -2.79 5.60 24.07
N ALA A 33 -2.50 6.56 23.19
CA ALA A 33 -1.16 6.81 22.66
C ALA A 33 -0.38 7.97 23.32
N VAL A 34 -0.93 8.61 24.38
CA VAL A 34 -0.26 9.75 25.07
C VAL A 34 0.13 9.42 26.52
N ARG A 35 -0.15 8.20 27.03
CA ARG A 35 0.24 7.77 28.39
C ARG A 35 1.42 6.80 28.46
N MET A 36 2.12 6.58 27.35
CA MET A 36 3.35 5.77 27.33
C MET A 36 4.54 6.59 26.83
N ASN A 37 4.81 7.74 27.46
CA ASN A 37 6.16 8.34 27.41
C ASN A 37 6.44 9.35 28.53
N ARG A 38 6.08 9.02 29.77
CA ARG A 38 6.56 9.76 30.96
C ARG A 38 7.32 8.90 31.97
N LYS A 39 7.29 7.57 31.84
CA LYS A 39 8.05 6.66 32.71
C LYS A 39 9.49 6.40 32.26
N PHE A 40 9.85 6.70 31.01
CA PHE A 40 11.23 6.57 30.52
C PHE A 40 12.11 7.81 30.79
N ALA A 41 11.51 8.99 30.96
CA ALA A 41 12.28 10.24 31.16
C ALA A 41 12.77 10.41 32.61
N ARG A 42 12.03 9.92 33.62
CA ARG A 42 12.44 10.05 35.04
C ARG A 42 13.50 9.04 35.49
N THR A 43 13.70 7.95 34.75
CA THR A 43 14.73 6.95 35.04
C THR A 43 16.12 7.33 34.50
N ALA A 44 16.23 8.36 33.65
CA ALA A 44 17.52 8.82 33.13
C ALA A 44 18.20 9.86 34.04
N GLU A 45 17.45 10.57 34.87
CA GLU A 45 17.98 11.59 35.79
C GLU A 45 18.39 11.01 37.16
N GLN A 46 17.88 9.83 37.54
CA GLN A 46 18.26 9.17 38.81
C GLN A 46 19.58 8.38 38.74
N SER A 47 20.15 8.17 37.54
CA SER A 47 21.38 7.39 37.37
C SER A 47 22.69 8.19 37.47
N GLN A 48 22.64 9.51 37.65
CA GLN A 48 23.83 10.37 37.77
C GLN A 48 24.24 10.70 39.23
N GLN A 49 23.47 10.30 40.24
CA GLN A 49 23.76 10.62 41.66
C GLN A 49 24.33 9.46 42.49
N ARG A 50 24.85 8.39 41.87
CA ARG A 50 25.44 7.25 42.61
C ARG A 50 26.87 6.94 42.17
N TYR A 51 27.70 7.96 42.04
CA TYR A 51 29.15 7.82 42.10
C TYR A 51 29.63 8.30 43.46
N GLY A 52 30.00 7.35 44.33
CA GLY A 52 30.63 7.64 45.61
C GLY A 52 30.13 6.78 46.76
N THR A 53 30.45 5.47 46.74
CA THR A 53 30.86 4.73 47.95
C THR A 53 31.36 3.34 47.56
N GLU A 54 32.41 2.94 48.26
CA GLU A 54 33.36 1.86 48.02
C GLU A 54 32.92 0.49 48.55
N MET A 55 33.47 -0.54 47.90
CA MET A 55 33.95 -1.85 48.41
C MET A 55 33.01 -3.06 48.69
N ASN A 56 33.39 -4.15 47.98
CA ASN A 56 33.49 -5.58 48.36
C ASN A 56 32.24 -6.45 48.58
N TYR A 57 31.97 -7.42 47.69
CA TYR A 57 32.54 -8.79 47.69
C TYR A 57 31.81 -9.67 46.66
N LEU A 58 32.60 -10.51 45.97
CA LEU A 58 32.24 -11.82 45.42
C LEU A 58 31.31 -11.90 44.18
N GLY A 59 31.88 -12.37 43.06
CA GLY A 59 31.10 -12.93 41.95
C GLY A 59 31.63 -12.59 40.57
N GLN A 60 32.74 -13.21 40.16
CA GLN A 60 33.17 -13.22 38.77
C GLN A 60 32.10 -13.90 37.90
N THR A 61 31.50 -13.19 36.94
CA THR A 61 31.11 -13.78 35.65
C THR A 61 31.23 -12.74 34.54
N ALA A 62 32.32 -12.82 33.79
CA ALA A 62 32.53 -12.03 32.59
C ALA A 62 31.52 -12.47 31.50
N ARG A 63 30.58 -11.60 31.13
CA ARG A 63 29.87 -11.72 29.85
C ARG A 63 30.66 -10.96 28.80
N ASN A 64 31.59 -11.66 28.16
CA ASN A 64 32.29 -11.16 26.98
C ASN A 64 31.31 -11.01 25.81
N SER A 65 31.25 -9.79 25.33
CA SER A 65 30.74 -9.34 24.04
C SER A 65 31.52 -9.92 22.86
N GLY A 66 30.81 -10.21 21.76
CA GLY A 66 31.38 -10.22 20.41
C GLY A 66 32.08 -11.51 19.97
N ALA A 67 31.31 -12.50 19.51
CA ALA A 67 31.85 -13.59 18.68
C ALA A 67 31.50 -13.35 17.20
N GLY A 68 32.09 -12.30 16.63
CA GLY A 68 32.31 -12.24 15.18
C GLY A 68 33.40 -13.26 14.84
N LYS A 69 33.03 -14.38 14.21
CA LYS A 69 33.97 -15.43 13.83
C LYS A 69 34.91 -14.92 12.74
N ALA A 70 36.21 -14.88 13.03
CA ALA A 70 37.28 -14.59 12.07
C ALA A 70 37.40 -15.68 10.99
N PRO A 71 37.96 -15.36 9.80
CA PRO A 71 37.86 -16.21 8.62
C PRO A 71 38.98 -17.27 8.63
N ARG A 72 38.60 -18.55 8.54
CA ARG A 72 39.57 -19.65 8.29
C ARG A 72 39.44 -20.12 6.84
N LYS A 73 40.53 -20.01 6.09
CA LYS A 73 40.66 -20.44 4.68
C LYS A 73 40.43 -21.95 4.53
N GLN A 74 39.44 -22.25 3.68
CA GLN A 74 39.29 -23.33 2.69
C GLN A 74 39.48 -24.80 3.10
N LEU A 75 38.39 -25.56 2.95
CA LEU A 75 38.31 -26.77 2.12
C LEU A 75 36.85 -26.87 1.64
N ALA A 76 36.65 -27.01 0.34
CA ALA A 76 35.34 -27.18 -0.25
C ALA A 76 34.74 -28.51 0.22
N THR A 77 33.71 -28.44 1.04
CA THR A 77 32.77 -29.55 1.20
C THR A 77 31.42 -29.02 0.77
N ARG A 78 30.88 -29.69 -0.24
CA ARG A 78 29.62 -29.41 -0.92
C ARG A 78 28.57 -28.85 0.03
N ALA A 79 27.84 -27.84 -0.42
CA ALA A 79 26.61 -27.39 0.21
C ALA A 79 25.62 -28.56 0.25
N ALA A 80 25.70 -29.36 1.33
CA ALA A 80 24.59 -30.18 1.77
C ALA A 80 23.51 -29.18 2.20
N GLY A 81 22.62 -28.86 1.26
CA GLY A 81 21.33 -28.28 1.60
C GLY A 81 20.77 -29.08 2.77
N LYS A 82 20.37 -28.37 3.82
CA LYS A 82 19.82 -28.94 5.06
C LYS A 82 18.73 -29.95 4.71
N LEU A 83 19.07 -31.24 4.73
CA LEU A 83 18.20 -32.37 4.40
C LEU A 83 17.84 -33.20 5.65
N VAL A 84 17.91 -32.60 6.84
CA VAL A 84 17.36 -33.22 8.05
C VAL A 84 16.24 -32.32 8.58
N PRO A 85 14.96 -32.71 8.49
CA PRO A 85 13.92 -32.01 9.20
C PRO A 85 14.11 -32.31 10.68
N ALA A 86 14.63 -31.33 11.43
CA ALA A 86 14.60 -31.38 12.88
C ALA A 86 13.14 -31.58 13.31
N ILE A 87 12.88 -32.67 14.02
CA ILE A 87 11.58 -33.04 14.60
C ILE A 87 11.26 -32.01 15.68
N GLY A 88 10.70 -30.89 15.25
CA GLY A 88 10.22 -29.80 16.07
C GLY A 88 9.10 -29.10 15.31
N PRO A 89 8.20 -28.37 15.98
CA PRO A 89 7.14 -27.66 15.29
C PRO A 89 7.76 -26.70 14.26
N LEU A 90 7.64 -27.04 12.96
CA LEU A 90 8.04 -26.16 11.87
C LEU A 90 7.35 -24.82 12.12
N LYS A 91 8.15 -23.76 12.35
CA LYS A 91 7.62 -22.41 12.50
C LYS A 91 6.72 -22.16 11.29
N ARG A 92 5.42 -22.01 11.53
CA ARG A 92 4.44 -21.77 10.47
C ARG A 92 4.93 -20.58 9.65
N ALA A 93 4.89 -20.72 8.33
CA ALA A 93 5.22 -19.62 7.43
C ALA A 93 4.37 -18.41 7.80
N TYR A 94 5.00 -17.24 7.92
CA TYR A 94 4.28 -16.03 8.28
C TYR A 94 3.28 -15.68 7.19
N ARG A 95 2.00 -15.55 7.58
CA ARG A 95 0.92 -15.09 6.70
C ARG A 95 0.48 -13.70 7.12
N TYR A 96 0.46 -12.77 6.18
CA TYR A 96 -0.08 -11.43 6.40
C TYR A 96 -1.58 -11.49 6.71
N ARG A 97 -2.05 -10.56 7.53
CA ARG A 97 -3.48 -10.41 7.81
C ARG A 97 -4.22 -9.99 6.53
N PRO A 98 -5.49 -10.39 6.37
CA PRO A 98 -6.30 -9.91 5.24
C PRO A 98 -6.32 -8.38 5.22
N GLY A 99 -6.21 -7.80 4.02
CA GLY A 99 -6.09 -6.35 3.80
C GLY A 99 -4.67 -5.79 3.91
N THR A 100 -3.73 -6.45 4.61
CA THR A 100 -2.34 -5.95 4.70
C THR A 100 -1.63 -5.96 3.34
N VAL A 101 -1.85 -7.03 2.56
CA VAL A 101 -1.26 -7.15 1.21
C VAL A 101 -1.92 -6.17 0.23
N ALA A 102 -3.25 -6.08 0.24
CA ALA A 102 -3.99 -5.11 -0.58
C ALA A 102 -3.54 -3.66 -0.35
N LEU A 103 -3.38 -3.24 0.91
CA LEU A 103 -2.86 -1.90 1.23
C LEU A 103 -1.40 -1.70 0.81
N ARG A 104 -0.60 -2.79 0.76
CA ARG A 104 0.78 -2.75 0.29
C ARG A 104 0.85 -2.63 -1.24
N GLU A 105 -0.13 -3.16 -1.96
CA GLU A 105 -0.25 -3.05 -3.42
C GLU A 105 -0.82 -1.68 -3.84
N ILE A 106 -1.85 -1.18 -3.15
CA ILE A 106 -2.49 0.11 -3.50
C ILE A 106 -1.52 1.29 -3.41
N ARG A 107 -0.67 1.33 -2.37
CA ARG A 107 0.25 2.46 -2.11
C ARG A 107 1.28 2.74 -3.22
N PRO A 108 2.02 1.75 -3.75
CA PRO A 108 2.93 1.99 -4.86
C PRO A 108 2.18 2.37 -6.14
N TYR A 109 1.07 1.72 -6.47
CA TYR A 109 0.28 2.02 -7.67
C TYR A 109 -0.36 3.42 -7.67
N GLN A 110 -0.60 4.00 -6.48
CA GLN A 110 -1.02 5.40 -6.36
C GLN A 110 0.14 6.41 -6.51
N LYS A 111 1.39 5.95 -6.45
CA LYS A 111 2.59 6.78 -6.58
C LYS A 111 3.22 6.68 -7.97
N SER A 112 3.15 5.52 -8.60
CA SER A 112 3.58 5.31 -9.97
C SER A 112 2.47 5.69 -10.96
N THR A 113 2.88 5.95 -12.19
CA THR A 113 1.99 6.15 -13.35
C THR A 113 2.31 5.11 -14.43
N GLU A 114 2.69 3.91 -13.99
CA GLU A 114 2.95 2.80 -14.91
C GLU A 114 1.63 2.22 -15.43
N LEU A 115 1.65 1.70 -16.65
CA LEU A 115 0.49 1.04 -17.23
C LEU A 115 0.30 -0.34 -16.58
N PHE A 116 -0.93 -0.65 -16.19
CA PHE A 116 -1.28 -1.88 -15.49
C PHE A 116 -1.56 -3.05 -16.45
N ILE A 117 -2.07 -2.77 -17.64
CA ILE A 117 -2.42 -3.80 -18.62
C ILE A 117 -1.18 -4.14 -19.46
N GLN A 118 -0.95 -5.44 -19.69
CA GLN A 118 0.11 -5.87 -20.58
C GLN A 118 -0.15 -5.37 -22.01
N ARG A 119 0.87 -4.84 -22.66
CA ARG A 119 0.75 -4.18 -23.97
C ARG A 119 0.26 -5.12 -25.08
N GLN A 120 0.75 -6.37 -25.11
CA GLN A 120 0.42 -7.33 -26.15
C GLN A 120 -1.06 -7.73 -26.18
N PRO A 121 -1.70 -8.18 -25.07
CA PRO A 121 -3.12 -8.51 -25.11
C PRO A 121 -4.01 -7.29 -25.40
N PHE A 122 -3.64 -6.10 -24.93
CA PHE A 122 -4.38 -4.88 -25.26
C PHE A 122 -4.30 -4.55 -26.76
N GLN A 123 -3.12 -4.72 -27.35
CA GLN A 123 -2.93 -4.55 -28.79
C GLN A 123 -3.74 -5.57 -29.60
N GLN A 124 -3.76 -6.84 -29.21
CA GLN A 124 -4.56 -7.88 -29.88
C GLN A 124 -6.05 -7.54 -29.84
N LEU A 125 -6.56 -7.09 -28.69
CA LEU A 125 -7.94 -6.64 -28.55
C LEU A 125 -8.26 -5.45 -29.46
N LEU A 126 -7.37 -4.46 -29.53
CA LEU A 126 -7.57 -3.31 -30.41
C LEU A 126 -7.57 -3.69 -31.89
N GLN A 127 -6.75 -4.68 -32.29
CA GLN A 127 -6.74 -5.19 -33.66
C GLN A 127 -8.03 -5.96 -33.98
N GLU A 128 -8.52 -6.77 -33.04
CA GLU A 128 -9.82 -7.45 -33.16
C GLU A 128 -10.95 -6.43 -33.36
N MET A 129 -11.01 -5.39 -32.53
CA MET A 129 -12.03 -4.33 -32.68
C MET A 129 -11.86 -3.53 -33.98
N ALA A 130 -10.62 -3.27 -34.43
CA ALA A 130 -10.37 -2.52 -35.65
C ALA A 130 -10.82 -3.28 -36.91
N GLN A 131 -10.71 -4.61 -36.87
CA GLN A 131 -11.13 -5.49 -37.96
C GLN A 131 -12.62 -5.34 -38.28
N ASP A 132 -13.47 -5.15 -37.26
CA ASP A 132 -14.91 -4.96 -37.43
C ASP A 132 -15.27 -3.68 -38.21
N PHE A 133 -14.39 -2.68 -38.23
CA PHE A 133 -14.64 -1.41 -38.92
C PHE A 133 -14.08 -1.39 -40.35
N LYS A 134 -12.81 -1.81 -40.53
CA LYS A 134 -12.17 -1.92 -41.84
C LYS A 134 -11.09 -3.00 -41.79
N ASN A 135 -11.10 -3.89 -42.79
CA ASN A 135 -10.03 -4.85 -43.00
C ASN A 135 -8.69 -4.11 -43.25
N ASP A 136 -7.59 -4.62 -42.69
CA ASP A 136 -6.20 -4.14 -42.85
C ASP A 136 -5.87 -2.72 -42.34
N ARG A 137 -6.15 -2.45 -41.06
CA ARG A 137 -5.57 -1.25 -40.39
C ARG A 137 -4.41 -1.60 -39.47
N TYR A 138 -3.23 -1.17 -39.88
CA TYR A 138 -2.09 -1.08 -38.97
C TYR A 138 -2.29 0.09 -37.99
N LEU A 139 -2.32 -0.22 -36.69
CA LEU A 139 -2.37 0.80 -35.64
C LEU A 139 -0.96 1.28 -35.33
N GLN A 140 -0.76 2.59 -35.36
CA GLN A 140 0.50 3.19 -34.92
C GLN A 140 0.76 2.88 -33.45
N MET A 141 2.01 2.63 -33.08
CA MET A 141 2.36 2.30 -31.68
C MET A 141 1.98 3.41 -30.69
N SER A 142 2.12 4.67 -31.08
CA SER A 142 1.68 5.82 -30.27
C SER A 142 0.16 5.86 -30.09
N ALA A 143 -0.62 5.47 -31.10
CA ALA A 143 -2.08 5.40 -31.00
C ALA A 143 -2.52 4.29 -30.05
N VAL A 144 -1.87 3.12 -30.10
CA VAL A 144 -2.12 2.01 -29.17
C VAL A 144 -1.84 2.44 -27.72
N LEU A 145 -0.72 3.15 -27.50
CA LEU A 145 -0.37 3.68 -26.18
C LEU A 145 -1.38 4.71 -25.68
N ALA A 146 -1.77 5.68 -26.52
CA ALA A 146 -2.75 6.70 -26.16
C ALA A 146 -4.12 6.10 -25.80
N LEU A 147 -4.57 5.09 -26.56
CA LEU A 147 -5.79 4.35 -26.25
C LEU A 147 -5.68 3.58 -24.93
N GLN A 148 -4.51 2.99 -24.65
CA GLN A 148 -4.27 2.29 -23.40
C GLN A 148 -4.31 3.24 -22.19
N GLU A 149 -3.61 4.37 -22.29
CA GLU A 149 -3.62 5.41 -21.25
C GLU A 149 -5.04 5.91 -20.97
N ALA A 150 -5.81 6.20 -22.01
CA ALA A 150 -7.20 6.64 -21.87
C ALA A 150 -8.09 5.58 -21.23
N ALA A 151 -7.97 4.31 -21.65
CA ALA A 151 -8.75 3.20 -21.12
C ALA A 151 -8.44 2.94 -19.63
N GLU A 152 -7.16 2.92 -19.25
CA GLU A 152 -6.75 2.72 -17.87
C GLU A 152 -7.15 3.90 -16.98
N ALA A 153 -6.98 5.15 -17.45
CA ALA A 153 -7.44 6.34 -16.72
C ALA A 153 -8.96 6.32 -16.48
N TYR A 154 -9.74 5.90 -17.49
CA TYR A 154 -11.18 5.73 -17.36
C TYR A 154 -11.53 4.67 -16.31
N MET A 155 -10.87 3.51 -16.32
CA MET A 155 -11.11 2.44 -15.35
C MET A 155 -10.76 2.87 -13.93
N VAL A 156 -9.63 3.55 -13.70
CA VAL A 156 -9.26 4.06 -12.37
C VAL A 156 -10.32 5.03 -11.86
N CYS A 157 -10.73 5.99 -12.69
CA CYS A 157 -11.76 6.96 -12.34
C CYS A 157 -13.11 6.29 -12.03
N LEU A 158 -13.48 5.24 -12.77
CA LEU A 158 -14.68 4.45 -12.51
C LEU A 158 -14.58 3.68 -11.19
N PHE A 159 -13.43 3.09 -10.88
CA PHE A 159 -13.21 2.35 -9.63
C PHE A 159 -13.18 3.26 -8.40
N GLU A 160 -12.69 4.49 -8.52
CA GLU A 160 -12.79 5.50 -7.45
C GLU A 160 -14.26 5.80 -7.10
N GLY A 161 -15.10 6.07 -8.11
CA GLY A 161 -16.53 6.26 -7.91
C GLY A 161 -17.22 5.01 -7.34
N THR A 162 -16.81 3.83 -7.80
CA THR A 162 -17.36 2.54 -7.35
C THR A 162 -17.01 2.29 -5.88
N ASN A 163 -15.79 2.63 -5.48
CA ASN A 163 -15.32 2.53 -4.10
C ASN A 163 -16.12 3.47 -3.18
N LEU A 164 -16.39 4.71 -3.61
CA LEU A 164 -17.26 5.63 -2.87
C LEU A 164 -18.67 5.06 -2.68
N CYS A 165 -19.24 4.43 -3.71
CA CYS A 165 -20.55 3.77 -3.62
C CYS A 165 -20.54 2.57 -2.65
N ALA A 166 -19.47 1.78 -2.64
CA ALA A 166 -19.31 0.67 -1.70
C ALA A 166 -19.25 1.19 -0.25
N ILE A 167 -18.46 2.24 0.00
CA ILE A 167 -18.34 2.89 1.31
C ILE A 167 -19.67 3.50 1.75
N HIS A 168 -20.41 4.13 0.83
CA HIS A 168 -21.74 4.67 1.10
C HIS A 168 -22.71 3.58 1.60
N ALA A 169 -22.60 2.36 1.04
CA ALA A 169 -23.36 1.20 1.47
C ALA A 169 -22.72 0.43 2.66
N ARG A 170 -21.75 1.02 3.38
CA ARG A 170 -21.02 0.43 4.53
C ARG A 170 -20.28 -0.87 4.21
N ARG A 171 -19.82 -1.04 2.97
CA ARG A 171 -19.00 -2.18 2.52
C ARG A 171 -17.58 -1.73 2.17
N VAL A 172 -16.63 -2.67 2.23
CA VAL A 172 -15.25 -2.48 1.77
C VAL A 172 -15.01 -3.13 0.41
N THR A 173 -15.80 -4.16 0.08
CA THR A 173 -15.74 -4.87 -1.20
C THR A 173 -16.63 -4.20 -2.23
N ILE A 174 -16.05 -3.82 -3.36
CA ILE A 174 -16.78 -3.33 -4.54
C ILE A 174 -17.56 -4.46 -5.21
N MET A 175 -18.74 -4.15 -5.73
CA MET A 175 -19.62 -5.11 -6.41
C MET A 175 -20.10 -4.56 -7.76
N ALA A 176 -20.62 -5.44 -8.63
CA ALA A 176 -21.15 -5.04 -9.94
C ALA A 176 -22.25 -3.97 -9.86
N LYS A 177 -23.10 -4.02 -8.81
CA LYS A 177 -24.13 -3.00 -8.56
C LYS A 177 -23.56 -1.61 -8.29
N ASP A 178 -22.37 -1.53 -7.71
CA ASP A 178 -21.71 -0.25 -7.42
C ASP A 178 -21.20 0.36 -8.73
N VAL A 179 -20.63 -0.46 -9.62
CA VAL A 179 -20.18 -0.01 -10.97
C VAL A 179 -21.38 0.47 -11.79
N GLN A 180 -22.47 -0.32 -11.79
CA GLN A 180 -23.70 0.04 -12.50
C GLN A 180 -24.32 1.34 -11.98
N LEU A 181 -24.25 1.60 -10.66
CA LEU A 181 -24.72 2.83 -10.07
C LEU A 181 -23.88 4.03 -10.54
N VAL A 182 -22.55 3.91 -10.54
CA VAL A 182 -21.66 4.97 -11.01
C VAL A 182 -21.90 5.29 -12.47
N ARG A 183 -21.95 4.27 -13.34
CA ARG A 183 -22.24 4.45 -14.78
C ARG A 183 -23.60 5.13 -15.00
N ARG A 184 -24.60 4.81 -14.18
CA ARG A 184 -25.93 5.45 -14.24
C ARG A 184 -25.87 6.92 -13.87
N ILE A 185 -25.15 7.27 -12.80
CA ILE A 185 -25.02 8.66 -12.34
C ILE A 185 -24.21 9.49 -13.35
N ARG A 186 -23.21 8.89 -13.99
CA ARG A 186 -22.40 9.54 -15.03
C ARG A 186 -23.13 9.74 -16.36
N GLY A 187 -24.26 9.07 -16.59
CA GLY A 187 -24.97 9.12 -17.87
C GLY A 187 -24.34 8.24 -18.97
N GLU A 188 -23.49 7.27 -18.61
CA GLU A 188 -22.81 6.35 -19.55
C GLU A 188 -23.68 5.13 -19.91
N ARG A 189 -24.95 5.13 -19.52
CA ARG A 189 -25.95 4.14 -19.92
C ARG A 189 -26.71 4.64 -21.13
N ALA A 190 -26.53 3.97 -22.27
CA ALA A 190 -27.58 3.80 -23.26
C ALA A 190 -28.54 2.70 -22.79
#